data_AF-A0A971GBE1-F1
#
_entry.id   AF-A0A971GBE1-F1
#
_cell.length_a   1.000
_cell.length_b   1.000
_cell.length_c   1.000
_cell.angle_alpha   90.00
_cell.angle_beta   90.00
_cell.angle_gamma   90.00
#
_symmetry.space_group_name_H-M   'P 1'
#
loop_
_entity.id
_entity.type
_entity.pdbx_description
1 polymer ?
#
loop_
_entity_poly.entity_id
_entity_poly.type
_entity_poly.pdbx_seq_one_letter_code
_entity_poly.pdbx_strand_id
1 'polypeptide(L)'
;MAIKTYELAYDRKEIIPGILHFGVGNFHRAHQAYYTNMLLTDSDQKNWGICGAMILEKDEKIYRGLKKQENCYGLTVFGRSGLDEYHRIGSLVELLWGVENSAAIIEKVADPRIKIISLTITEGGYNIDKKTGEFVFSNEDILYDLKLPEKPRTVFGYIAAGLLKRIETNAGPLTILSCDNLPHNGDVCRNSFISFFKEADMKLYNWVVD
;
A
#
# COMPACT_ATOMS: atom_id res chain seq x y z
N MET A 1 -12.56 24.99 23.59
CA MET A 1 -11.69 25.17 22.42
C MET A 1 -12.53 24.87 21.18
N ALA A 2 -12.57 25.77 20.21
CA ALA A 2 -13.26 25.52 18.95
C ALA A 2 -12.36 24.67 18.05
N ILE A 3 -12.84 23.53 17.57
CA ILE A 3 -12.12 22.69 16.61
C ILE A 3 -12.52 23.14 15.21
N LYS A 4 -11.55 23.48 14.36
CA LYS A 4 -11.81 23.80 12.96
C LYS A 4 -12.05 22.51 12.19
N THR A 5 -13.21 22.39 11.55
CA THR A 5 -13.63 21.16 10.84
C THR A 5 -13.51 21.33 9.34
N TYR A 6 -12.93 20.35 8.67
CA TYR A 6 -12.79 20.26 7.22
C TYR A 6 -13.52 19.01 6.71
N GLU A 7 -14.55 19.23 5.91
CA GLU A 7 -15.32 18.18 5.23
C GLU A 7 -14.71 17.83 3.86
N LEU A 8 -15.22 16.77 3.24
CA LEU A 8 -14.81 16.38 1.88
C LEU A 8 -15.24 17.43 0.86
N ALA A 9 -14.31 17.89 0.03
CA ALA A 9 -14.57 18.85 -1.05
C ALA A 9 -14.65 18.19 -2.44
N TYR A 10 -14.82 16.87 -2.50
CA TYR A 10 -14.92 16.07 -3.72
C TYR A 10 -15.95 14.93 -3.55
N ASP A 11 -16.56 14.48 -4.65
CA ASP A 11 -17.43 13.30 -4.63
C ASP A 11 -16.59 12.03 -4.71
N ARG A 12 -16.59 11.25 -3.62
CA ARG A 12 -15.87 9.97 -3.52
C ARG A 12 -16.28 8.96 -4.58
N LYS A 13 -17.50 9.03 -5.11
CA LYS A 13 -17.98 8.12 -6.16
C LYS A 13 -17.27 8.33 -7.51
N GLU A 14 -16.68 9.50 -7.71
CA GLU A 14 -15.93 9.84 -8.92
C GLU A 14 -14.43 9.52 -8.80
N ILE A 15 -13.97 9.14 -7.62
CA ILE A 15 -12.55 8.92 -7.35
C ILE A 15 -12.17 7.48 -7.71
N ILE A 16 -11.14 7.36 -8.54
CA ILE A 16 -10.62 6.09 -9.03
C ILE A 16 -9.28 5.81 -8.33
N PRO A 17 -9.04 4.59 -7.82
CA PRO A 17 -7.75 4.27 -7.23
C PRO A 17 -6.61 4.30 -8.26
N GLY A 18 -5.59 5.11 -7.98
CA GLY A 18 -4.29 5.11 -8.66
C GLY A 18 -3.15 4.65 -7.77
N ILE A 19 -3.41 4.54 -6.45
CA ILE A 19 -2.45 4.12 -5.44
C ILE A 19 -2.99 2.86 -4.76
N LEU A 20 -2.17 1.82 -4.69
CA LEU A 20 -2.37 0.67 -3.81
C LEU A 20 -1.46 0.83 -2.59
N HIS A 21 -2.00 0.77 -1.38
CA HIS A 21 -1.21 0.95 -0.16
C HIS A 21 -1.20 -0.30 0.71
N PHE A 22 -0.02 -0.90 0.94
CA PHE A 22 0.14 -2.02 1.88
C PHE A 22 0.47 -1.50 3.29
N GLY A 23 -0.30 -1.99 4.26
CA GLY A 23 -0.11 -1.66 5.67
C GLY A 23 -0.89 -0.42 6.10
N VAL A 24 -2.22 -0.46 6.01
CA VAL A 24 -3.14 0.65 6.38
C VAL A 24 -3.16 0.88 7.91
N GLY A 25 -2.08 1.48 8.42
CA GLY A 25 -1.88 1.80 9.83
C GLY A 25 -2.25 3.24 10.19
N ASN A 26 -1.86 3.66 11.40
CA ASN A 26 -2.09 5.03 11.86
C ASN A 26 -1.27 6.05 11.06
N PHE A 27 0.02 5.76 10.83
CA PHE A 27 0.90 6.67 10.10
C PHE A 27 0.39 6.92 8.68
N HIS A 28 0.01 5.85 7.96
CA HIS A 28 -0.57 6.00 6.64
C HIS A 28 -1.79 6.90 6.61
N ARG A 29 -2.75 6.61 7.49
CA ARG A 29 -4.01 7.34 7.59
C ARG A 29 -3.81 8.81 7.97
N ALA A 30 -2.78 9.13 8.73
CA ALA A 30 -2.45 10.49 9.14
C ALA A 30 -1.52 11.23 8.17
N HIS A 31 -0.87 10.53 7.23
CA HIS A 31 0.17 11.12 6.38
C HIS A 31 -0.14 10.99 4.89
N GLN A 32 0.09 9.82 4.26
CA GLN A 32 -0.08 9.71 2.80
C GLN A 32 -1.55 9.87 2.39
N ALA A 33 -2.46 9.26 3.15
CA ALA A 33 -3.89 9.42 2.90
C ALA A 33 -4.37 10.85 3.13
N TYR A 34 -3.78 11.57 4.10
CA TYR A 34 -4.08 12.98 4.34
C TYR A 34 -3.67 13.86 3.17
N TYR A 35 -2.43 13.76 2.69
CA TYR A 35 -1.99 14.53 1.52
C TYR A 35 -2.74 14.17 0.24
N THR A 36 -3.07 12.88 0.05
CA THR A 36 -3.92 12.45 -1.07
C THR A 36 -5.33 13.05 -0.95
N ASN A 37 -5.89 13.14 0.26
CA ASN A 37 -7.19 13.76 0.49
C ASN A 37 -7.21 15.25 0.09
N MET A 38 -6.10 15.95 0.32
CA MET A 38 -5.92 17.33 -0.14
C MET A 38 -5.78 17.39 -1.67
N LEU A 39 -4.96 16.51 -2.27
CA LEU A 39 -4.79 16.45 -3.72
C LEU A 39 -6.12 16.24 -4.46
N LEU A 40 -7.00 15.38 -3.92
CA LEU A 40 -8.28 15.05 -4.53
C LEU A 40 -9.30 16.21 -4.53
N THR A 41 -9.01 17.35 -3.89
CA THR A 41 -9.84 18.56 -4.05
C THR A 41 -9.66 19.20 -5.41
N ASP A 42 -8.54 18.93 -6.09
CA ASP A 42 -8.30 19.39 -7.45
C ASP A 42 -9.04 18.48 -8.43
N SER A 43 -9.94 19.07 -9.22
CA SER A 43 -10.89 18.31 -10.05
C SER A 43 -10.26 17.42 -11.13
N ASP A 44 -8.99 17.64 -11.47
CA ASP A 44 -8.23 16.85 -12.43
C ASP A 44 -7.44 15.69 -11.78
N GLN A 45 -7.46 15.58 -10.45
CA GLN A 45 -6.70 14.58 -9.69
C GLN A 45 -7.52 13.34 -9.28
N LYS A 46 -8.73 13.17 -9.81
CA LYS A 46 -9.68 12.10 -9.41
C LYS A 46 -9.13 10.67 -9.51
N ASN A 47 -8.05 10.46 -10.27
CA ASN A 47 -7.42 9.15 -10.49
C ASN A 47 -6.39 8.76 -9.41
N TRP A 48 -6.23 9.54 -8.34
CA TRP A 48 -5.25 9.28 -7.29
C TRP A 48 -5.85 8.75 -5.99
N GLY A 49 -7.06 8.19 -6.04
CA GLY A 49 -7.64 7.49 -4.89
C GLY A 49 -6.73 6.37 -4.36
N ILE A 50 -6.91 6.02 -3.10
CA ILE A 50 -6.16 4.93 -2.46
C ILE A 50 -7.05 3.70 -2.35
N CYS A 51 -6.54 2.57 -2.84
CA CYS A 51 -6.96 1.25 -2.43
C CYS A 51 -6.03 0.76 -1.31
N GLY A 52 -6.57 0.47 -0.14
CA GLY A 52 -5.82 -0.15 0.95
C GLY A 52 -5.72 -1.66 0.79
N ALA A 53 -4.55 -2.22 1.07
CA ALA A 53 -4.28 -3.65 1.14
C ALA A 53 -3.86 -4.02 2.56
N MET A 54 -4.72 -4.77 3.23
CA MET A 54 -4.44 -5.41 4.51
C MET A 54 -4.15 -6.89 4.22
N ILE A 55 -3.13 -7.47 4.85
CA ILE A 55 -2.70 -8.85 4.54
C ILE A 55 -2.54 -9.72 5.78
N LEU A 56 -2.63 -9.13 6.98
CA LEU A 56 -2.44 -9.84 8.24
C LEU A 56 -3.78 -10.06 8.95
N GLU A 57 -3.89 -11.14 9.71
CA GLU A 57 -5.11 -11.42 10.50
C GLU A 57 -5.40 -10.31 11.52
N LYS A 58 -4.34 -9.74 12.13
CA LYS A 58 -4.46 -8.65 13.10
C LYS A 58 -5.09 -7.37 12.53
N ASP A 59 -5.19 -7.25 11.21
CA ASP A 59 -5.78 -6.09 10.54
C ASP A 59 -7.32 -6.09 10.64
N GLU A 60 -7.96 -7.23 11.01
CA GLU A 60 -9.41 -7.43 11.00
C GLU A 60 -10.19 -6.29 11.66
N LYS A 61 -9.77 -5.87 12.86
CA LYS A 61 -10.47 -4.83 13.62
C LYS A 61 -10.50 -3.50 12.86
N ILE A 62 -9.38 -3.13 12.25
CA ILE A 62 -9.28 -1.88 11.48
C ILE A 62 -10.04 -2.03 10.17
N TYR A 63 -9.89 -3.16 9.48
CA TYR A 63 -10.62 -3.48 8.25
C TYR A 63 -12.13 -3.31 8.44
N ARG A 64 -12.72 -4.06 9.39
CA ARG A 64 -14.16 -4.01 9.65
C ARG A 64 -14.61 -2.63 10.12
N GLY A 65 -13.81 -1.93 10.91
CA GLY A 65 -14.09 -0.57 11.36
C GLY A 65 -14.18 0.42 10.19
N LEU A 66 -13.19 0.42 9.29
CA LEU A 66 -13.19 1.27 8.10
C LEU A 66 -14.32 0.91 7.14
N LYS A 67 -14.56 -0.38 6.87
CA LYS A 67 -15.64 -0.82 5.98
C LYS A 67 -17.02 -0.35 6.44
N LYS A 68 -17.29 -0.36 7.75
CA LYS A 68 -18.56 0.16 8.33
C LYS A 68 -18.77 1.66 8.09
N GLN A 69 -17.71 2.41 7.85
CA GLN A 69 -17.74 3.85 7.60
C GLN A 69 -17.47 4.17 6.12
N GLU A 70 -17.72 3.21 5.22
CA GLU A 70 -17.43 3.34 3.79
C GLU A 70 -15.99 3.79 3.52
N ASN A 71 -15.03 3.34 4.34
CA ASN A 71 -13.61 3.69 4.32
C ASN A 71 -13.27 5.14 4.72
N CYS A 72 -14.24 5.95 5.16
CA CYS A 72 -13.99 7.27 5.74
C CYS A 72 -13.53 7.18 7.21
N TYR A 73 -12.78 8.18 7.65
CA TYR A 73 -12.40 8.35 9.06
C TYR A 73 -12.07 9.82 9.37
N GLY A 74 -12.04 10.17 10.66
CA GLY A 74 -11.60 11.48 11.13
C GLY A 74 -10.11 11.49 11.46
N LEU A 75 -9.43 12.57 11.11
CA LEU A 75 -8.06 12.88 11.51
C LEU A 75 -8.06 14.18 12.32
N THR A 76 -7.58 14.12 13.56
CA THR A 76 -7.43 15.32 14.40
C THR A 76 -5.97 15.74 14.45
N VAL A 77 -5.70 17.01 14.19
CA VAL A 77 -4.37 17.63 14.29
C VAL A 77 -4.34 18.53 15.51
N PHE A 78 -3.45 18.24 16.45
CA PHE A 78 -3.23 19.03 17.65
C PHE A 78 -2.03 19.96 17.45
N GLY A 79 -2.30 21.26 17.32
CA GLY A 79 -1.28 22.29 17.08
C GLY A 79 -0.83 22.99 18.37
N ARG A 80 0.40 23.54 18.38
CA ARG A 80 0.89 24.36 19.49
C ARG A 80 0.20 25.73 19.63
N SER A 81 -0.59 26.13 18.63
CA SER A 81 -1.35 27.39 18.61
C SER A 81 -2.63 27.35 19.46
N GLY A 82 -3.01 26.18 20.00
CA GLY A 82 -4.29 25.99 20.70
C GLY A 82 -5.50 25.93 19.76
N LEU A 83 -5.26 25.86 18.44
CA LEU A 83 -6.26 25.61 17.41
C LEU A 83 -6.13 24.17 16.94
N ASP A 84 -7.08 23.33 17.35
CA ASP A 84 -7.17 21.96 16.88
C ASP A 84 -7.96 21.91 15.57
N GLU A 85 -7.54 21.02 14.68
CA GLU A 85 -8.20 20.78 13.40
C GLU A 85 -8.76 19.36 13.35
N TYR A 86 -9.96 19.20 12.78
CA TYR A 86 -10.55 17.93 12.44
C TYR A 86 -10.75 17.86 10.93
N HIS A 87 -10.21 16.82 10.31
CA HIS A 87 -10.33 16.55 8.88
C HIS A 87 -11.09 15.26 8.68
N ARG A 88 -12.18 15.31 7.92
CA ARG A 88 -12.81 14.10 7.40
C ARG A 88 -12.01 13.61 6.21
N ILE A 89 -11.45 12.41 6.32
CA ILE A 89 -10.62 11.79 5.27
C ILE A 89 -11.45 10.78 4.48
N GLY A 90 -11.38 10.90 3.15
CA GLY A 90 -12.13 10.07 2.19
C GLY A 90 -11.29 9.50 1.06
N SER A 91 -9.97 9.75 1.06
CA SER A 91 -9.04 9.34 0.00
C SER A 91 -8.83 7.83 -0.09
N LEU A 92 -9.05 7.10 1.01
CA LEU A 92 -9.19 5.65 1.01
C LEU A 92 -10.57 5.29 0.44
N VAL A 93 -10.62 4.95 -0.84
CA VAL A 93 -11.87 4.67 -1.57
C VAL A 93 -12.16 3.18 -1.69
N GLU A 94 -11.10 2.37 -1.73
CA GLU A 94 -11.19 0.91 -1.71
C GLU A 94 -10.38 0.33 -0.55
N LEU A 95 -10.79 -0.82 -0.05
CA LEU A 95 -10.08 -1.53 1.02
C LEU A 95 -10.27 -3.04 0.84
N LEU A 96 -9.16 -3.74 0.72
CA LEU A 96 -9.07 -5.18 0.49
C LEU A 96 -8.34 -5.86 1.65
N TRP A 97 -8.74 -7.10 1.96
CA TRP A 97 -8.11 -7.92 2.97
C TRP A 97 -7.72 -9.28 2.40
N GLY A 98 -6.42 -9.56 2.36
CA GLY A 98 -5.86 -10.76 1.73
C GLY A 98 -6.30 -12.06 2.39
N VAL A 99 -6.61 -12.01 3.69
CA VAL A 99 -7.18 -13.15 4.44
C VAL A 99 -8.55 -13.55 3.89
N GLU A 100 -9.38 -12.57 3.48
CA GLU A 100 -10.68 -12.86 2.84
C GLU A 100 -10.52 -13.19 1.36
N ASN A 101 -9.68 -12.44 0.64
CA ASN A 101 -9.52 -12.59 -0.80
C ASN A 101 -8.15 -12.10 -1.27
N SER A 102 -7.16 -12.99 -1.29
CA SER A 102 -5.82 -12.72 -1.80
C SER A 102 -5.83 -12.34 -3.29
N ALA A 103 -6.67 -13.02 -4.09
CA ALA A 103 -6.76 -12.77 -5.53
C ALA A 103 -7.15 -11.31 -5.83
N ALA A 104 -8.04 -10.70 -5.05
CA ALA A 104 -8.44 -9.31 -5.25
C ALA A 104 -7.26 -8.32 -5.13
N ILE A 105 -6.31 -8.58 -4.22
CA ILE A 105 -5.11 -7.73 -4.08
C ILE A 105 -4.18 -7.95 -5.27
N ILE A 106 -4.00 -9.19 -5.71
CA ILE A 106 -3.18 -9.52 -6.90
C ILE A 106 -3.75 -8.84 -8.15
N GLU A 107 -5.07 -8.90 -8.36
CA GLU A 107 -5.73 -8.20 -9.47
C GLU A 107 -5.57 -6.68 -9.36
N LYS A 108 -5.61 -6.13 -8.14
CA LYS A 108 -5.40 -4.69 -7.93
C LYS A 108 -3.97 -4.27 -8.28
N VAL A 109 -2.96 -5.06 -7.96
CA VAL A 109 -1.57 -4.83 -8.42
C VAL A 109 -1.50 -4.87 -9.96
N ALA A 110 -2.24 -5.79 -10.58
CA ALA A 110 -2.28 -5.96 -12.03
C ALA A 110 -3.00 -4.81 -12.79
N ASP A 111 -3.87 -4.08 -12.12
CA ASP A 111 -4.71 -3.04 -12.71
C ASP A 111 -3.85 -1.91 -13.34
N PRO A 112 -3.99 -1.61 -14.65
CA PRO A 112 -3.22 -0.57 -15.31
C PRO A 112 -3.47 0.84 -14.75
N ARG A 113 -4.55 1.05 -13.99
CA ARG A 113 -4.84 2.32 -13.31
C ARG A 113 -3.95 2.54 -12.09
N ILE A 114 -3.50 1.46 -11.42
CA ILE A 114 -2.54 1.58 -10.33
C ILE A 114 -1.18 1.96 -10.89
N LYS A 115 -0.71 3.15 -10.49
CA LYS A 115 0.59 3.71 -10.87
C LYS A 115 1.60 3.67 -9.74
N ILE A 116 1.12 3.59 -8.49
CA ILE A 116 1.97 3.55 -7.29
C ILE A 116 1.49 2.43 -6.37
N ILE A 117 2.44 1.62 -5.91
CA ILE A 117 2.28 0.79 -4.71
C ILE A 117 3.07 1.45 -3.60
N SER A 118 2.41 1.85 -2.51
CA SER A 118 3.07 2.47 -1.36
C SER A 118 3.05 1.55 -0.14
N LEU A 119 4.07 1.66 0.72
CA LEU A 119 4.31 0.71 1.81
C LEU A 119 4.48 1.42 3.16
N THR A 120 3.73 1.00 4.17
CA THR A 120 4.09 1.19 5.60
C THR A 120 4.04 -0.15 6.32
N ILE A 121 5.03 -0.99 6.04
CA ILE A 121 5.10 -2.39 6.49
C ILE A 121 6.02 -2.58 7.70
N THR A 122 6.51 -1.49 8.28
CA THR A 122 7.51 -1.41 9.35
C THR A 122 8.91 -1.84 8.89
N GLU A 123 9.93 -1.51 9.70
CA GLU A 123 11.33 -1.89 9.42
C GLU A 123 11.49 -3.41 9.20
N GLY A 124 10.76 -4.22 9.99
CA GLY A 124 10.81 -5.68 9.89
C GLY A 124 10.10 -6.25 8.65
N GLY A 125 9.29 -5.45 7.97
CA GLY A 125 8.54 -5.88 6.79
C GLY A 125 9.40 -6.09 5.54
N TYR A 126 10.61 -5.52 5.49
CA TYR A 126 11.50 -5.64 4.34
C TYR A 126 12.29 -6.96 4.30
N ASN A 127 12.17 -7.77 5.37
CA ASN A 127 12.77 -9.10 5.49
C ASN A 127 14.29 -9.13 5.22
N ILE A 128 15.01 -8.16 5.82
CA ILE A 128 16.46 -8.03 5.71
C ILE A 128 17.12 -8.38 7.04
N ASP A 129 18.23 -9.10 6.98
CA ASP A 129 19.11 -9.31 8.13
C ASP A 129 19.82 -8.00 8.49
N LYS A 130 19.62 -7.51 9.71
CA LYS A 130 20.17 -6.22 10.16
C LYS A 130 21.70 -6.19 10.23
N LYS A 131 22.38 -7.34 10.28
CA LYS A 131 23.84 -7.44 10.35
C LYS A 131 24.45 -7.52 8.96
N THR A 132 23.89 -8.32 8.06
CA THR A 132 24.46 -8.52 6.71
C THR A 132 23.88 -7.55 5.68
N GLY A 133 22.69 -7.01 5.91
CA GLY A 133 21.96 -6.22 4.92
C GLY A 133 21.34 -7.05 3.80
N GLU A 134 21.36 -8.38 3.91
CA GLU A 134 20.87 -9.30 2.88
C GLU A 134 19.42 -9.74 3.13
N PHE A 135 18.73 -10.10 2.05
CA PHE A 135 17.36 -10.62 2.12
C PHE A 135 17.32 -12.03 2.73
N VAL A 136 16.41 -12.26 3.68
CA VAL A 136 16.36 -13.50 4.47
C VAL A 136 15.44 -14.55 3.84
N PHE A 137 16.00 -15.42 2.99
CA PHE A 137 15.22 -16.49 2.35
C PHE A 137 14.81 -17.62 3.30
N SER A 138 15.41 -17.74 4.48
CA SER A 138 15.04 -18.77 5.47
C SER A 138 13.73 -18.47 6.20
N ASN A 139 13.10 -17.32 5.96
CA ASN A 139 11.79 -16.99 6.51
C ASN A 139 10.70 -17.92 5.93
N GLU A 140 9.92 -18.56 6.81
CA GLU A 140 8.90 -19.54 6.42
C GLU A 140 7.85 -18.97 5.47
N ASP A 141 7.42 -17.72 5.66
CA ASP A 141 6.42 -17.09 4.79
C ASP A 141 7.01 -16.73 3.41
N ILE A 142 8.31 -16.41 3.34
CA ILE A 142 9.00 -16.21 2.07
C ILE A 142 9.11 -17.53 1.31
N LEU A 143 9.52 -18.61 1.98
CA LEU A 143 9.58 -19.93 1.38
C LEU A 143 8.19 -20.42 0.95
N TYR A 144 7.15 -20.04 1.68
CA TYR A 144 5.77 -20.32 1.32
C TYR A 144 5.38 -19.61 0.02
N ASP A 145 5.64 -18.31 -0.08
CA ASP A 145 5.31 -17.51 -1.26
C ASP A 145 6.07 -17.98 -2.52
N LEU A 146 7.33 -18.40 -2.38
CA LEU A 146 8.11 -18.98 -3.49
C LEU A 146 7.53 -20.31 -3.98
N LYS A 147 6.91 -21.11 -3.09
CA LYS A 147 6.29 -22.40 -3.44
C LYS A 147 4.86 -22.27 -3.94
N LEU A 148 4.12 -21.26 -3.49
CA LEU A 148 2.69 -21.08 -3.75
C LEU A 148 2.36 -19.63 -4.16
N PRO A 149 2.89 -19.16 -5.31
CA PRO A 149 2.80 -17.77 -5.74
C PRO A 149 1.36 -17.29 -5.99
N GLU A 150 0.40 -18.20 -6.22
CA GLU A 150 -1.00 -17.87 -6.42
C GLU A 150 -1.77 -17.55 -5.12
N LYS A 151 -1.19 -17.86 -3.95
CA LYS A 151 -1.77 -17.58 -2.62
C LYS A 151 -0.74 -16.98 -1.67
N PRO A 152 -0.16 -15.82 -1.98
CA PRO A 152 0.92 -15.26 -1.19
C PRO A 152 0.45 -14.78 0.19
N ARG A 153 1.39 -14.79 1.13
CA ARG A 153 1.25 -14.31 2.52
C ARG A 153 2.02 -13.02 2.75
N THR A 154 3.11 -12.80 2.02
CA THR A 154 3.95 -11.62 2.19
C THR A 154 3.66 -10.59 1.12
N VAL A 155 3.98 -9.33 1.43
CA VAL A 155 3.90 -8.22 0.46
C VAL A 155 4.73 -8.52 -0.80
N PHE A 156 5.83 -9.27 -0.68
CA PHE A 156 6.66 -9.68 -1.80
C PHE A 156 5.93 -10.60 -2.75
N GLY A 157 5.28 -11.65 -2.23
CA GLY A 157 4.49 -12.57 -3.04
C GLY A 157 3.29 -11.89 -3.69
N TYR A 158 2.56 -11.03 -2.98
CA TYR A 158 1.44 -10.27 -3.54
C TYR A 158 1.86 -9.40 -4.72
N ILE A 159 2.95 -8.66 -4.55
CA ILE A 159 3.45 -7.77 -5.61
C ILE A 159 4.03 -8.60 -6.76
N ALA A 160 4.80 -9.66 -6.50
CA ALA A 160 5.34 -10.51 -7.55
C ALA A 160 4.25 -11.14 -8.43
N ALA A 161 3.24 -11.76 -7.81
CA ALA A 161 2.12 -12.37 -8.52
C ALA A 161 1.34 -11.34 -9.37
N GLY A 162 1.13 -10.14 -8.84
CA GLY A 162 0.46 -9.06 -9.56
C GLY A 162 1.30 -8.50 -10.70
N LEU A 163 2.61 -8.29 -10.50
CA LEU A 163 3.52 -7.81 -11.54
C LEU A 163 3.66 -8.81 -12.69
N LEU A 164 3.69 -10.12 -12.41
CA LEU A 164 3.64 -11.16 -13.45
C LEU A 164 2.40 -11.01 -14.34
N LYS A 165 1.22 -10.79 -13.74
CA LYS A 165 -0.01 -10.49 -14.50
C LYS A 165 0.07 -9.18 -15.27
N ARG A 166 0.73 -8.14 -14.74
CA ARG A 166 0.96 -6.89 -15.49
C ARG A 166 1.78 -7.13 -16.74
N ILE A 167 2.80 -7.98 -16.67
CA ILE A 167 3.63 -8.35 -17.82
C ILE A 167 2.78 -9.07 -18.87
N GLU A 168 1.98 -10.05 -18.45
CA GLU A 168 1.10 -10.83 -19.35
C GLU A 168 0.04 -9.97 -20.04
N THR A 169 -0.47 -8.96 -19.35
CA THR A 169 -1.54 -8.07 -19.86
C THR A 169 -1.00 -6.77 -20.45
N ASN A 170 0.31 -6.57 -20.48
CA ASN A 170 0.98 -5.34 -20.92
C ASN A 170 0.45 -4.07 -20.22
N ALA A 171 0.22 -4.15 -18.91
CA ALA A 171 -0.36 -3.06 -18.10
C ALA A 171 0.63 -1.90 -17.80
N GLY A 172 1.89 -2.02 -18.25
CA GLY A 172 2.95 -1.04 -18.06
C GLY A 172 3.56 -1.04 -16.64
N PRO A 173 4.64 -0.27 -16.42
CA PRO A 173 5.32 -0.20 -15.14
C PRO A 173 4.51 0.56 -14.07
N LEU A 174 4.93 0.40 -12.81
CA LEU A 174 4.45 1.16 -11.66
C LEU A 174 5.61 1.46 -10.71
N THR A 175 5.43 2.40 -9.80
CA THR A 175 6.41 2.72 -8.76
C THR A 175 6.10 1.96 -7.48
N ILE A 176 7.12 1.38 -6.84
CA ILE A 176 7.04 0.90 -5.46
C ILE A 176 7.67 1.97 -4.55
N LEU A 177 6.87 2.54 -3.66
CA LEU A 177 7.23 3.67 -2.80
C LEU A 177 7.23 3.25 -1.32
N SER A 178 8.42 3.14 -0.72
CA SER A 178 8.52 2.99 0.73
C SER A 178 8.18 4.30 1.45
N CYS A 179 7.30 4.21 2.44
CA CYS A 179 6.99 5.29 3.38
C CYS A 179 7.40 4.93 4.82
N ASP A 180 8.21 3.87 4.99
CA ASP A 180 8.70 3.45 6.29
C ASP A 180 9.92 4.29 6.72
N ASN A 181 10.12 4.37 8.03
CA ASN A 181 11.23 5.10 8.65
C ASN A 181 12.51 4.27 8.60
N LEU A 182 13.15 4.22 7.43
CA LEU A 182 14.42 3.57 7.22
C LEU A 182 15.39 4.56 6.54
N PRO A 183 16.68 4.58 6.94
CA PRO A 183 17.70 5.25 6.14
C PRO A 183 17.69 4.66 4.72
N HIS A 184 17.69 5.52 3.71
CA HIS A 184 17.68 5.08 2.30
C HIS A 184 16.56 4.07 2.00
N ASN A 185 15.35 4.33 2.52
CA ASN A 185 14.21 3.41 2.42
C ASN A 185 13.90 2.93 0.99
N GLY A 186 14.15 3.77 -0.03
CA GLY A 186 14.06 3.41 -1.44
C GLY A 186 15.05 2.33 -1.86
N ASP A 187 16.32 2.43 -1.45
CA ASP A 187 17.36 1.44 -1.76
C ASP A 187 17.10 0.13 -1.03
N VAL A 188 16.69 0.21 0.24
CA VAL A 188 16.28 -0.95 1.04
C VAL A 188 15.10 -1.67 0.37
N CYS A 189 14.08 -0.91 -0.01
CA CYS A 189 12.91 -1.42 -0.73
C CYS A 189 13.33 -2.10 -2.05
N ARG A 190 14.08 -1.39 -2.90
CA ARG A 190 14.56 -1.90 -4.17
C ARG A 190 15.31 -3.22 -4.00
N ASN A 191 16.29 -3.27 -3.10
CA ASN A 191 17.14 -4.44 -2.90
C ASN A 191 16.35 -5.64 -2.38
N SER A 192 15.43 -5.45 -1.43
CA SER A 192 14.55 -6.53 -0.94
C SER A 192 13.67 -7.11 -2.05
N PHE A 193 12.97 -6.25 -2.80
CA PHE A 193 12.06 -6.72 -3.85
C PHE A 193 12.82 -7.38 -5.00
N ILE A 194 13.93 -6.80 -5.46
CA ILE A 194 14.76 -7.41 -6.51
C ILE A 194 15.29 -8.77 -6.07
N SER A 195 15.73 -8.91 -4.80
CA SER A 195 16.23 -10.20 -4.29
C SER A 195 15.14 -11.26 -4.33
N PHE A 196 13.93 -10.93 -3.85
CA PHE A 196 12.80 -11.86 -3.91
C PHE A 196 12.39 -12.18 -5.35
N PHE A 197 12.26 -11.17 -6.23
CA PHE A 197 11.85 -11.37 -7.62
C PHE A 197 12.83 -12.27 -8.39
N LYS A 198 14.13 -12.12 -8.14
CA LYS A 198 15.16 -12.97 -8.74
C LYS A 198 14.96 -14.45 -8.42
N GLU A 199 14.63 -14.76 -7.17
CA GLU A 199 14.38 -16.13 -6.73
C GLU A 199 13.01 -16.64 -7.20
N ALA A 200 12.00 -15.77 -7.21
CA ALA A 200 10.64 -16.13 -7.57
C ALA A 200 10.47 -16.43 -9.06
N ASP A 201 10.95 -15.56 -9.94
CA ASP A 201 10.79 -15.70 -11.39
C ASP A 201 11.79 -14.81 -12.18
N MET A 202 12.61 -15.44 -13.02
CA MET A 202 13.64 -14.72 -13.79
C MET A 202 13.06 -13.78 -14.87
N LYS A 203 11.88 -14.06 -15.42
CA LYS A 203 11.19 -13.14 -16.35
C LYS A 203 10.72 -11.90 -15.61
N LEU A 204 10.16 -12.05 -14.41
CA LEU A 204 9.81 -10.91 -13.55
C LEU A 204 11.04 -10.10 -13.19
N TYR A 205 12.12 -10.75 -12.74
CA TYR A 205 13.37 -10.09 -12.38
C TYR A 205 13.91 -9.24 -13.54
N ASN A 206 14.02 -9.81 -14.74
CA ASN A 206 14.51 -9.07 -15.90
C ASN A 206 13.61 -7.87 -16.22
N TRP A 207 12.29 -8.06 -16.17
CA TRP A 207 11.34 -6.99 -16.45
C TRP A 207 11.41 -5.81 -15.47
N VAL A 208 11.75 -6.04 -14.20
CA VAL A 208 11.85 -4.95 -13.21
C VAL A 208 13.21 -4.23 -13.19
N VAL A 209 14.26 -4.83 -13.77
CA VAL A 209 15.60 -4.23 -13.79
C VAL A 209 15.91 -3.50 -15.09
N ASP A 210 15.17 -3.80 -16.16
CA ASP A 210 15.17 -3.06 -17.43
C ASP A 210 14.60 -1.63 -17.24
#